data_AF-A0A562BTY3-F1
#
_entry.id   AF-A0A562BTY3-F1
#
_cell.length_a   1.000
_cell.length_b   1.000
_cell.length_c   1.000
_cell.angle_alpha   90.00
_cell.angle_beta   90.00
_cell.angle_gamma   90.00
#
_symmetry.space_group_name_H-M   'P 1'
#
loop_
_entity.id
_entity.type
_entity.pdbx_description
1 polymer ?
#
loop_
_entity_poly.entity_id
_entity_poly.type
_entity_poly.pdbx_seq_one_letter_code
_entity_poly.pdbx_strand_id
1 'polypeptide(L)'
;PPVPRPDGEHQVQGLLLPPPSPGIASPRLSRTPGGGAVVSTALDAPALAEALGVPALPPRVLRLDPDLPLGFARDLDVLPNTLTPQQHLGYAVQWFGLALAVLATALILTFRRPRR
;
A
#
# COMPACT_ATOMS: atom_id res chain seq x y z
N PRO A 1 21.05 7.29 2.10
CA PRO A 1 22.22 6.56 1.55
C PRO A 1 22.63 7.22 0.23
N PRO A 2 23.93 7.28 -0.11
CA PRO A 2 24.34 7.67 -1.46
C PRO A 2 23.79 6.65 -2.46
N VAL A 3 23.03 7.11 -3.45
CA VAL A 3 22.47 6.28 -4.52
C VAL A 3 23.34 6.49 -5.76
N PRO A 4 23.88 5.44 -6.38
CA PRO A 4 24.62 5.57 -7.64
C PRO A 4 23.76 6.27 -8.67
N ARG A 5 24.29 7.32 -9.30
CA ARG A 5 23.62 8.01 -10.41
C ARG A 5 24.07 7.37 -11.71
N PRO A 6 23.16 6.77 -12.50
CA PRO A 6 23.52 6.26 -13.81
C PRO A 6 23.87 7.42 -14.75
N ASP A 7 24.97 7.29 -15.48
CA ASP A 7 25.39 8.25 -16.50
C ASP A 7 25.01 7.74 -17.91
N GLY A 8 24.70 8.64 -18.83
CA GLY A 8 24.35 8.32 -20.22
C GLY A 8 22.87 7.97 -20.45
N GLU A 9 22.56 7.43 -21.62
CA GLU A 9 21.21 6.99 -21.99
C GLU A 9 20.96 5.54 -21.53
N HIS A 10 19.83 5.31 -20.86
CA HIS A 10 19.44 4.00 -20.35
C HIS A 10 18.06 3.64 -20.90
N GLN A 11 17.94 2.45 -21.49
CA GLN A 11 16.63 1.90 -21.78
C GLN A 11 16.04 1.32 -20.50
N VAL A 12 14.84 1.77 -20.14
CA VAL A 12 14.12 1.32 -18.96
C VAL A 12 12.74 0.81 -19.36
N GLN A 13 12.30 -0.24 -18.67
CA GLN A 13 10.98 -0.83 -18.83
C GLN A 13 10.39 -1.12 -17.46
N GLY A 14 9.08 -1.36 -17.41
CA GLY A 14 8.38 -1.64 -16.17
C GLY A 14 6.89 -1.35 -16.26
N LEU A 15 6.27 -1.18 -15.10
CA LEU A 15 4.83 -0.99 -14.97
C LEU A 15 4.48 0.47 -14.76
N LEU A 16 3.65 1.01 -15.66
CA LEU A 16 3.20 2.40 -15.59
C LEU A 16 1.92 2.52 -14.75
N LEU A 17 2.03 3.19 -13.60
CA LEU A 17 0.99 3.26 -12.58
C LEU A 17 0.55 4.70 -12.33
N PRO A 18 -0.69 4.93 -11.84
CA PRO A 18 -1.01 6.21 -11.21
C PRO A 18 -0.10 6.45 -10.00
N PRO A 19 0.08 7.71 -9.57
CA PRO A 19 0.80 7.99 -8.34
C PRO A 19 0.10 7.30 -7.15
N PRO A 20 0.87 6.84 -6.14
CA PRO A 20 0.29 6.19 -4.98
C PRO A 20 -0.64 7.17 -4.24
N SER A 21 -1.80 6.67 -3.82
CA SER A 21 -2.73 7.46 -3.00
C SER A 21 -2.03 7.92 -1.71
N PRO A 22 -2.20 9.18 -1.27
CA PRO A 22 -1.63 9.66 -0.02
C PRO A 22 -2.22 8.96 1.22
N GLY A 23 -3.30 8.18 1.06
CA GLY A 23 -3.97 7.50 2.17
C GLY A 23 -4.48 8.51 3.20
N ILE A 24 -4.17 8.27 4.47
CA ILE A 24 -4.51 9.18 5.60
C ILE A 24 -3.40 10.21 5.83
N ALA A 25 -2.24 10.07 5.18
CA ALA A 25 -1.12 10.95 5.39
C ALA A 25 -1.34 12.29 4.66
N SER A 26 -1.14 13.41 5.36
CA SER A 26 -0.91 14.68 4.70
C SER A 26 0.50 14.67 4.09
N PRO A 27 0.66 14.97 2.80
CA PRO A 27 1.98 15.01 2.19
C PRO A 27 2.87 16.02 2.92
N ARG A 28 4.03 15.54 3.39
CA ARG A 28 5.10 16.39 3.93
C ARG A 28 6.37 16.07 3.19
N LEU A 29 6.85 17.05 2.43
CA LEU A 29 8.16 17.00 1.81
C LEU A 29 9.19 17.53 2.81
N SER A 30 10.26 16.78 3.02
CA SER A 30 11.39 17.24 3.81
C SER A 30 12.68 17.01 3.03
N ARG A 31 13.46 18.07 2.85
CA ARG A 31 14.81 17.98 2.29
C ARG A 31 15.77 17.56 3.38
N THR A 32 16.62 16.59 3.08
CA THR A 32 17.68 16.19 4.01
C THR A 32 18.76 17.28 4.05
N PRO A 33 19.15 17.81 5.22
CA PRO A 33 20.25 18.77 5.31
C PRO A 33 21.54 18.14 4.78
N GLY A 34 22.22 18.81 3.84
CA GLY A 34 23.51 18.37 3.30
C GLY A 34 23.46 17.28 2.22
N GLY A 35 22.28 16.85 1.75
CA GLY A 35 22.15 15.86 0.69
C GLY A 35 20.99 16.15 -0.25
N GLY A 36 21.21 16.07 -1.56
CA GLY A 36 20.20 16.31 -2.62
C GLY A 36 19.06 15.27 -2.68
N ALA A 37 18.75 14.60 -1.57
CA ALA A 37 17.68 13.63 -1.46
C ALA A 37 16.46 14.28 -0.78
N VAL A 38 15.33 14.24 -1.49
CA VAL A 38 14.01 14.63 -0.97
C VAL A 38 13.34 13.36 -0.45
N VAL A 39 12.92 13.36 0.82
CA VAL A 39 12.12 12.28 1.40
C VAL A 39 10.68 12.76 1.49
N SER A 40 9.76 11.95 0.98
CA SER A 40 8.32 12.23 1.06
C SER A 40 7.55 11.02 1.56
N THR A 41 6.61 11.25 2.47
CA THR A 41 5.69 10.21 2.96
C THR A 41 4.49 9.98 2.04
N ALA A 42 4.25 10.90 1.10
CA ALA A 42 3.24 10.80 0.04
C ALA A 42 3.71 11.55 -1.21
N LEU A 43 3.26 11.15 -2.40
CA LEU A 43 3.67 11.81 -3.64
C LEU A 43 2.77 13.02 -3.92
N ASP A 44 3.24 14.22 -3.59
CA ASP A 44 2.62 15.48 -4.02
C ASP A 44 3.32 15.97 -5.29
N ALA A 45 2.73 15.71 -6.46
CA ALA A 45 3.37 16.00 -7.74
C ALA A 45 3.68 17.50 -7.95
N PRO A 46 2.76 18.45 -7.68
CA PRO A 46 3.08 19.88 -7.70
C PRO A 46 4.24 20.27 -6.81
N ALA A 47 4.20 19.89 -5.52
CA ALA A 47 5.24 20.30 -4.58
C ALA A 47 6.59 19.60 -4.85
N LEU A 48 6.57 18.39 -5.42
CA LEU A 48 7.77 17.70 -5.88
C LEU A 48 8.37 18.35 -7.13
N ALA A 49 7.55 18.82 -8.07
CA ALA A 49 8.03 19.53 -9.25
C ALA A 49 8.79 20.81 -8.84
N GLU A 50 8.23 21.59 -7.92
CA GLU A 50 8.87 22.77 -7.33
C GLU A 50 10.17 22.38 -6.60
N ALA A 51 10.13 21.35 -5.76
CA ALA A 51 11.29 20.87 -5.03
C ALA A 51 12.42 20.33 -5.95
N LEU A 52 12.10 19.86 -7.15
CA LEU A 52 13.06 19.38 -8.14
C LEU A 52 13.49 20.47 -9.14
N GLY A 53 12.84 21.63 -9.14
CA GLY A 53 13.11 22.72 -10.09
C GLY A 53 12.69 22.40 -11.52
N VAL A 54 11.69 21.54 -11.70
CA VAL A 54 11.13 21.18 -13.02
C VAL A 54 9.74 21.79 -13.19
N PRO A 55 9.33 22.17 -14.41
CA PRO A 55 8.06 22.86 -14.63
C PRO A 55 6.83 21.99 -14.31
N ALA A 56 6.92 20.69 -14.59
CA ALA A 56 5.89 19.72 -14.28
C ALA A 56 6.48 18.30 -14.24
N LEU A 57 5.81 17.41 -13.51
CA LEU A 57 6.11 15.98 -13.54
C LEU A 57 5.08 15.24 -14.42
N PRO A 58 5.46 14.14 -15.09
CA PRO A 58 4.51 13.27 -15.74
C PRO A 58 3.42 12.78 -14.79
N PRO A 59 2.18 12.58 -15.27
CA PRO A 59 1.03 12.21 -14.42
C PRO A 59 1.08 10.76 -13.92
N ARG A 60 2.05 9.97 -14.38
CA ARG A 60 2.19 8.55 -14.06
C ARG A 60 3.58 8.25 -13.56
N VAL A 61 3.67 7.25 -12.69
CA VAL A 61 4.91 6.76 -12.12
C VAL A 61 5.28 5.45 -12.81
N LEU A 62 6.50 5.36 -13.32
CA LEU A 62 7.03 4.11 -13.85
C LEU A 62 7.70 3.33 -12.71
N ARG A 63 7.12 2.19 -12.33
CA ARG A 63 7.78 1.22 -11.45
C ARG A 63 8.65 0.33 -12.32
N LEU A 64 9.97 0.52 -12.23
CA LEU A 64 10.95 -0.20 -13.05
C LEU A 64 10.86 -1.72 -12.85
N ASP A 65 11.22 -2.45 -13.90
CA ASP A 65 11.46 -3.90 -13.89
C ASP A 65 12.35 -4.29 -12.70
N PRO A 66 11.97 -5.31 -11.88
CA PRO A 66 12.78 -5.81 -10.78
C PRO A 66 14.16 -6.32 -11.21
N ASP A 67 14.28 -6.79 -12.46
CA ASP A 67 15.53 -7.32 -13.01
C ASP A 67 16.51 -6.20 -13.42
N LEU A 68 16.07 -4.93 -13.45
CA LEU A 68 16.95 -3.79 -13.70
C LEU A 68 17.81 -3.53 -12.44
N PRO A 69 19.15 -3.48 -12.57
CA PRO A 69 20.06 -3.22 -11.44
C PRO A 69 19.97 -1.78 -10.91
N LEU A 70 19.19 -0.92 -11.57
CA LEU A 70 19.00 0.47 -11.20
C LEU A 70 18.05 0.57 -10.03
N GLY A 71 18.44 1.25 -8.95
CA GLY A 71 17.58 1.68 -7.82
C GLY A 71 17.30 0.61 -6.74
N PHE A 72 16.19 0.76 -6.00
CA PHE A 72 15.85 -0.12 -4.87
C PHE A 72 15.06 -1.35 -5.31
N ALA A 73 15.03 -2.39 -4.45
CA ALA A 73 14.21 -3.59 -4.67
C ALA A 73 12.73 -3.22 -4.89
N ARG A 74 12.13 -3.80 -5.93
CA ARG A 74 10.74 -3.56 -6.33
C ARG A 74 10.04 -4.89 -6.50
N ASP A 75 8.82 -4.92 -6.03
CA ASP A 75 7.84 -5.91 -6.47
C ASP A 75 7.03 -5.30 -7.63
N LEU A 76 6.55 -6.10 -8.59
CA LEU A 76 5.59 -5.67 -9.61
C LEU A 76 4.15 -6.09 -9.29
N ASP A 77 3.92 -6.78 -8.18
CA ASP A 77 2.58 -7.00 -7.66
C ASP A 77 2.02 -5.67 -7.14
N VAL A 78 0.97 -5.18 -7.80
CA VAL A 78 0.26 -3.93 -7.44
C VAL A 78 -0.73 -4.17 -6.30
N LEU A 79 -1.16 -5.43 -6.15
CA LEU A 79 -2.16 -5.86 -5.18
C LEU A 79 -1.75 -7.26 -4.67
N PRO A 80 -0.63 -7.41 -3.94
CA PRO A 80 -0.36 -8.68 -3.29
C PRO A 80 -1.55 -8.97 -2.40
N ASN A 81 -2.31 -10.04 -2.71
CA ASN A 81 -3.45 -10.43 -1.90
C ASN A 81 -2.89 -10.84 -0.53
N THR A 82 -2.92 -9.92 0.41
CA THR A 82 -2.39 -10.10 1.77
C THR A 82 -3.23 -11.06 2.59
N LEU A 83 -4.42 -11.44 2.09
CA LEU A 83 -5.29 -12.43 2.67
C LEU A 83 -5.19 -13.75 1.91
N THR A 84 -4.46 -14.69 2.50
CA THR A 84 -4.39 -16.07 2.02
C THR A 84 -5.79 -16.72 2.04
N PRO A 85 -6.10 -17.66 1.12
CA PRO A 85 -7.39 -18.38 1.10
C PRO A 85 -7.77 -18.99 2.46
N GLN A 86 -6.77 -19.43 3.23
CA GLN A 86 -6.92 -19.99 4.56
C GLN A 86 -7.49 -18.98 5.57
N GLN A 87 -7.11 -17.70 5.47
CA GLN A 87 -7.67 -16.65 6.33
C GLN A 87 -9.15 -16.42 6.05
N HIS A 88 -9.59 -16.53 4.79
CA HIS A 88 -11.02 -16.47 4.44
C HIS A 88 -11.83 -17.62 5.08
N LEU A 89 -11.27 -18.83 5.11
CA LEU A 89 -11.89 -19.97 5.80
C LEU A 89 -11.96 -19.74 7.32
N GLY A 90 -10.90 -19.21 7.92
CA GLY A 90 -10.88 -18.85 9.34
C GLY A 90 -12.01 -17.86 9.70
N TYR A 91 -12.20 -16.82 8.88
CA TYR A 91 -13.29 -15.87 9.05
C TYR A 91 -14.67 -16.53 8.88
N ALA A 92 -14.85 -17.41 7.90
CA ALA A 92 -16.12 -18.11 7.71
C ALA A 92 -16.49 -18.91 8.98
N VAL A 93 -15.56 -19.69 9.52
CA VAL A 93 -15.78 -20.47 10.76
C VAL A 93 -16.13 -19.56 11.93
N GLN A 94 -15.44 -18.42 12.08
CA GLN A 94 -15.76 -17.44 13.13
C GLN A 94 -17.19 -16.90 12.99
N TRP A 95 -17.60 -16.48 11.80
CA TRP A 95 -18.95 -15.95 11.57
C TRP A 95 -20.04 -17.00 11.78
N PHE A 96 -19.85 -18.24 11.31
CA PHE A 96 -20.79 -19.32 11.56
C PHE A 96 -20.83 -19.73 13.03
N GLY A 97 -19.69 -19.76 13.72
CA GLY A 97 -19.61 -20.02 15.16
C GLY A 97 -20.37 -18.96 15.97
N LEU A 98 -20.19 -17.67 15.62
CA LEU A 98 -20.94 -16.58 16.24
C LEU A 98 -22.44 -16.70 15.98
N ALA A 99 -22.84 -16.94 14.73
CA ALA A 99 -24.25 -17.13 14.38
C ALA A 99 -24.88 -18.30 15.13
N LEU A 100 -24.17 -19.42 15.27
CA LEU A 100 -24.61 -20.59 16.03
C LEU A 100 -24.75 -20.27 17.53
N ALA A 101 -23.79 -19.56 18.13
CA ALA A 101 -23.86 -19.17 19.54
C ALA A 101 -25.05 -18.24 19.82
N VAL A 102 -25.30 -17.28 18.93
CA VAL A 102 -26.46 -16.38 18.99
C VAL A 102 -27.76 -17.18 18.87
N LEU A 103 -27.85 -18.07 17.89
CA LEU A 103 -29.02 -18.93 17.68
C LEU A 103 -29.30 -19.82 18.90
N ALA A 104 -28.27 -20.48 19.44
CA ALA A 104 -28.40 -21.33 20.62
C ALA A 104 -28.87 -20.52 21.83
N THR A 105 -28.29 -19.33 22.04
CA THR A 105 -28.70 -18.43 23.13
C THR A 105 -30.17 -18.02 23.00
N ALA A 106 -30.60 -17.62 21.80
CA ALA A 106 -31.98 -17.28 21.52
C ALA A 106 -32.92 -18.46 21.82
N LEU A 107 -32.62 -19.65 21.31
CA LEU A 107 -33.43 -20.86 21.56
C LEU A 107 -33.51 -21.19 23.05
N ILE A 108 -32.39 -21.13 23.76
CA ILE A 108 -32.34 -21.38 25.21
C ILE A 108 -33.23 -20.37 25.95
N LEU A 109 -33.16 -19.09 25.64
CA LEU A 109 -33.96 -18.06 26.30
C LEU A 109 -35.44 -18.14 25.93
N THR A 110 -35.77 -18.50 24.69
CA THR A 110 -37.16 -18.63 24.23
C THR A 110 -37.84 -19.86 24.83
N PHE A 111 -37.13 -20.99 24.95
CA PHE A 111 -37.74 -22.26 25.36
C PHE A 111 -37.48 -22.65 26.82
N ARG A 112 -36.56 -21.97 27.55
CA ARG A 112 -36.44 -22.18 28.99
C ARG A 112 -37.70 -21.67 29.69
N ARG A 113 -38.54 -22.60 30.14
CA ARG A 113 -39.62 -22.29 31.09
C ARG A 113 -39.02 -21.69 32.36
N PRO A 114 -39.58 -20.60 32.91
CA PRO A 114 -39.17 -20.09 34.20
C PRO A 114 -39.38 -21.17 35.25
N ARG A 115 -38.32 -21.49 36.01
CA ARG A 115 -38.46 -22.33 37.21
C ARG A 115 -39.27 -21.51 38.21
N ARG A 116 -40.50 -21.95 38.48
CA ARG A 116 -41.29 -21.48 39.63
C ARG A 116 -40.69 -22.00 40.92
#